data_AF-A0A257JLJ9-F1
#
_entry.id   AF-A0A257JLJ9-F1
#
_cell.length_a   1.000
_cell.length_b   1.000
_cell.length_c   1.000
_cell.angle_alpha   90.00
_cell.angle_beta   90.00
_cell.angle_gamma   90.00
#
_symmetry.space_group_name_H-M   'P 1'
#
loop_
_entity.id
_entity.type
_entity.pdbx_description
1 polymer ?
#
loop_
_entity_poly.entity_id
_entity_poly.type
_entity_poly.pdbx_seq_one_letter_code
_entity_poly.pdbx_strand_id
1 'polypeptide(L)'
;MKNKLGLFLIAAIGLLILPLIAQQAGNAWVRIIDIALLYVLLALGLNIVVGYAGLLDLGYVAFYAVGAYMFGLLASPHLTENFANIRVAFPGGLHA
;
A
#
# COMPACT_ATOMS: atom_id res chain seq x y z
N MET A 1 0.86 -26.71 -15.41
CA MET A 1 1.21 -25.28 -15.19
C MET A 1 0.02 -24.33 -15.41
N LYS A 2 -0.86 -24.55 -16.41
CA LYS A 2 -2.05 -23.71 -16.69
C LYS A 2 -3.02 -23.46 -15.51
N ASN A 3 -3.27 -24.45 -14.65
CA ASN A 3 -4.20 -24.27 -13.50
C ASN A 3 -3.61 -23.44 -12.35
N LYS A 4 -2.27 -23.36 -12.24
CA LYS A 4 -1.64 -22.56 -11.18
C LYS A 4 -1.79 -21.07 -11.44
N LEU A 5 -1.75 -20.66 -12.71
CA LEU A 5 -1.95 -19.25 -13.09
C LEU A 5 -3.36 -18.75 -12.75
N GLY A 6 -4.38 -19.58 -13.01
CA GLY A 6 -5.76 -19.28 -12.60
C GLY A 6 -5.91 -19.20 -11.08
N LEU A 7 -5.26 -20.10 -10.34
CA LEU A 7 -5.24 -20.06 -8.88
C LEU A 7 -4.57 -18.78 -8.34
N PHE A 8 -3.45 -18.35 -8.92
CA PHE A 8 -2.78 -17.10 -8.53
C PHE A 8 -3.64 -15.87 -8.82
N LEU A 9 -4.35 -15.84 -9.95
CA LEU A 9 -5.26 -14.74 -10.28
C LEU A 9 -6.45 -14.68 -9.31
N ILE A 10 -7.03 -15.83 -8.97
CA ILE A 10 -8.13 -15.91 -7.98
C ILE A 10 -7.63 -15.46 -6.60
N ALA A 11 -6.43 -15.87 -6.20
CA ALA A 11 -5.83 -15.43 -4.95
C ALA A 11 -5.55 -13.91 -4.93
N ALA A 12 -5.05 -13.34 -6.04
CA ALA A 12 -4.81 -11.91 -6.16
C ALA A 12 -6.12 -11.10 -6.09
N ILE A 13 -7.17 -11.56 -6.78
CA ILE A 13 -8.50 -10.95 -6.72
C ILE A 13 -9.07 -11.06 -5.29
N GLY A 14 -8.93 -12.22 -4.64
CA GLY A 14 -9.33 -12.40 -3.25
C GLY A 14 -8.62 -11.43 -2.30
N LEU A 15 -7.32 -11.20 -2.50
CA LEU A 15 -6.53 -10.26 -1.71
C LEU A 15 -7.01 -8.80 -1.88
N LEU A 16 -7.45 -8.42 -3.08
CA LEU A 16 -8.01 -7.08 -3.35
C LEU A 16 -9.39 -6.88 -2.72
N ILE A 17 -10.22 -7.93 -2.65
CA ILE A 17 -11.59 -7.85 -2.13
C ILE A 17 -11.63 -7.99 -0.60
N LEU A 18 -10.68 -8.71 -0.01
CA LEU A 18 -10.56 -8.91 1.43
C LEU A 18 -10.69 -7.63 2.29
N PRO A 19 -10.00 -6.52 2.01
CA PRO A 19 -10.12 -5.31 2.82
C PRO A 19 -11.52 -4.68 2.78
N LEU A 20 -12.25 -4.80 1.66
CA LEU A 20 -13.62 -4.26 1.52
C LEU A 20 -14.63 -5.02 2.38
N ILE A 21 -14.41 -6.32 2.57
CA ILE A 21 -15.24 -7.17 3.44
C ILE A 21 -14.80 -6.97 4.90
N ALA A 22 -13.50 -6.91 5.17
CA ALA A 22 -12.94 -6.72 6.50
C ALA A 22 -13.34 -5.36 7.12
N GLN A 23 -13.54 -4.32 6.30
CA GLN A 23 -14.08 -3.03 6.75
C GLN A 23 -15.44 -3.15 7.44
N GLN A 24 -16.26 -4.15 7.09
CA GLN A 24 -17.56 -4.36 7.74
C GLN A 24 -17.44 -4.95 9.15
N ALA A 25 -16.31 -5.60 9.48
CA ALA A 25 -16.03 -6.20 10.77
C ALA A 25 -15.41 -5.21 11.79
N GLY A 26 -15.14 -3.97 11.37
CA GLY A 26 -14.65 -2.89 12.23
C GLY A 26 -13.23 -2.42 11.88
N ASN A 27 -13.03 -1.09 11.94
CA ASN A 27 -11.80 -0.42 11.51
C ASN A 27 -10.52 -0.89 12.22
N ALA A 28 -10.64 -1.44 13.43
CA ALA A 28 -9.49 -1.97 14.17
C ALA A 28 -8.84 -3.17 13.46
N TRP A 29 -9.65 -4.11 12.95
CA TRP A 29 -9.15 -5.30 12.27
C TRP A 29 -8.49 -4.97 10.94
N VAL A 30 -9.08 -4.04 10.18
CA VAL A 30 -8.50 -3.55 8.92
C VAL A 30 -7.12 -2.94 9.17
N ARG A 31 -7.02 -2.07 10.17
CA ARG A 31 -5.74 -1.42 10.50
C ARG A 31 -4.65 -2.41 10.93
N ILE A 32 -5.03 -3.46 11.68
CA ILE A 32 -4.09 -4.51 12.07
C ILE A 32 -3.62 -5.30 10.83
N ILE A 33 -4.54 -5.65 9.94
CA ILE A 33 -4.23 -6.36 8.68
C ILE A 33 -3.35 -5.50 7.78
N ASP A 34 -3.63 -4.21 7.63
CA ASP A 34 -2.85 -3.29 6.82
C ASP A 34 -1.39 -3.21 7.31
N ILE A 35 -1.20 -3.06 8.63
CA ILE A 35 0.14 -3.02 9.23
C ILE A 35 0.85 -4.37 9.07
N ALA A 36 0.13 -5.48 9.23
CA ALA A 36 0.71 -6.82 9.04
C ALA A 36 1.16 -7.04 7.59
N LEU A 37 0.32 -6.68 6.61
CA LEU A 37 0.64 -6.79 5.18
C LEU A 37 1.82 -5.89 4.80
N LEU A 38 1.90 -4.68 5.37
CA LEU A 38 3.03 -3.77 5.18
C LEU A 38 4.34 -4.43 5.65
N TYR A 39 4.36 -5.04 6.83
CA TYR A 39 5.55 -5.74 7.33
C TYR A 39 5.88 -7.00 6.51
N VAL A 40 4.88 -7.71 5.98
CA VAL A 40 5.11 -8.84 5.07
C VAL A 40 5.78 -8.37 3.78
N LEU A 41 5.33 -7.25 3.20
CA LEU A 41 5.97 -6.65 2.02
C LEU A 41 7.41 -6.20 2.33
N LEU A 42 7.66 -5.67 3.53
CA LEU A 42 9.01 -5.33 4.01
C LEU A 42 9.92 -6.54 4.12
N ALA A 43 9.43 -7.60 4.76
CA ALA A 43 10.16 -8.86 4.92
C ALA A 43 10.44 -9.51 3.56
N LEU A 44 9.48 -9.51 2.63
CA LEU A 44 9.66 -10.01 1.27
C LEU A 44 10.71 -9.22 0.51
N GLY A 45 10.67 -7.88 0.56
CA GLY A 45 11.67 -7.01 -0.08
C GLY A 45 13.07 -7.29 0.44
N LEU A 46 13.23 -7.41 1.76
CA LEU A 46 14.51 -7.73 2.38
C LEU A 46 14.99 -9.15 2.01
N ASN A 47 14.09 -10.14 1.98
CA ASN A 47 14.41 -11.50 1.57
C ASN A 47 14.88 -11.58 0.11
N ILE A 48 14.32 -10.74 -0.77
CA ILE A 48 14.76 -10.66 -2.17
C ILE A 48 16.16 -10.04 -2.27
N VAL A 49 16.37 -8.88 -1.65
CA VAL A 49 17.63 -8.13 -1.76
C VAL A 49 18.78 -8.86 -1.05
N VAL A 50 18.61 -9.16 0.24
CA VAL A 50 19.69 -9.78 1.05
C VAL A 50 19.78 -11.27 0.82
N GLY A 51 18.64 -11.96 0.66
CA GLY A 51 18.60 -13.41 0.51
C GLY A 51 19.06 -13.90 -0.86
N TYR A 52 18.63 -13.27 -1.96
CA TYR A 52 18.95 -13.74 -3.32
C TYR A 52 20.11 -13.00 -3.97
N ALA A 53 20.25 -11.68 -3.77
CA ALA A 53 21.33 -10.90 -4.39
C ALA A 53 22.60 -10.82 -3.52
N GLY A 54 22.52 -11.17 -2.22
CA GLY A 54 23.67 -11.25 -1.32
C GLY A 54 24.34 -9.89 -0.99
N LEU A 55 23.77 -8.78 -1.44
CA LEU A 55 24.23 -7.42 -1.17
C LEU A 55 23.09 -6.64 -0.51
N LEU A 56 23.36 -6.05 0.65
CA LEU A 56 22.41 -5.16 1.32
C LEU A 56 22.30 -3.84 0.54
N ASP A 57 21.36 -3.78 -0.39
CA ASP A 57 20.97 -2.52 -1.04
C ASP A 57 19.85 -1.84 -0.24
N LEU A 58 20.16 -0.66 0.32
CA LEU A 58 19.23 0.18 1.08
C LEU A 58 18.17 0.87 0.18
N GLY A 59 18.32 0.79 -1.15
CA GLY A 59 17.37 1.37 -2.11
C GLY A 59 15.92 0.93 -1.89
N TYR A 60 15.69 -0.31 -1.48
CA TYR A 60 14.35 -0.83 -1.16
C TYR A 60 13.63 0.01 -0.08
N VAL A 61 14.33 0.36 1.00
CA VAL A 61 13.76 1.14 2.11
C VAL A 61 13.49 2.58 1.68
N ALA A 62 14.35 3.15 0.83
CA ALA A 62 14.14 4.48 0.27
C ALA A 62 12.86 4.56 -0.57
N PHE A 63 12.61 3.58 -1.45
CA PHE A 63 11.36 3.53 -2.23
C PHE A 63 10.12 3.31 -1.34
N TYR A 64 10.23 2.47 -0.31
CA TYR A 64 9.17 2.32 0.69
C TYR A 64 8.85 3.66 1.38
N ALA A 65 9.88 4.40 1.82
CA ALA A 65 9.70 5.68 2.51
C ALA A 65 9.08 6.76 1.59
N VAL A 66 9.53 6.84 0.32
CA VAL A 66 8.96 7.76 -0.68
C VAL A 66 7.48 7.43 -0.94
N GLY A 67 7.14 6.16 -1.09
CA GLY A 67 5.76 5.71 -1.28
C GLY A 67 4.87 6.04 -0.07
N ALA A 68 5.35 5.76 1.16
CA ALA A 68 4.62 6.06 2.38
C ALA A 68 4.39 7.58 2.56
N TYR A 69 5.39 8.40 2.25
CA TYR A 69 5.28 9.86 2.30
C TYR A 69 4.27 10.38 1.27
N MET A 70 4.33 9.89 0.02
CA MET A 70 3.40 10.27 -1.03
C MET A 70 1.96 9.86 -0.70
N PHE A 71 1.77 8.66 -0.14
CA PHE A 71 0.47 8.22 0.34
C PHE A 71 -0.05 9.09 1.48
N GLY A 72 0.78 9.46 2.46
CA GLY A 72 0.40 10.37 3.55
C GLY A 72 0.04 11.78 3.07
N LEU A 73 0.79 12.31 2.10
CA LEU A 73 0.48 13.59 1.45
C LEU A 73 -0.88 13.53 0.74
N LEU A 74 -1.10 12.47 -0.03
CA LEU A 74 -2.35 12.26 -0.75
C LEU A 74 -3.52 12.06 0.18
N ALA A 75 -3.36 11.29 1.26
CA ALA A 75 -4.39 10.97 2.27
C ALA A 75 -4.70 12.13 3.22
N SER A 76 -3.97 13.24 3.14
CA SER A 76 -4.14 14.39 4.04
C SER A 76 -4.60 15.66 3.31
N PRO A 77 -5.19 16.64 4.02
CA PRO A 77 -5.62 17.90 3.41
C PRO A 77 -4.45 18.76 2.90
N HIS A 78 -3.23 18.51 3.37
CA HIS A 78 -2.04 19.33 3.08
C HIS A 78 -1.82 19.55 1.59
N LEU A 79 -2.10 18.56 0.74
CA LEU A 79 -1.97 18.71 -0.70
C LEU A 79 -2.98 19.73 -1.26
N THR A 80 -4.20 19.72 -0.76
CA THR A 80 -5.25 20.67 -1.18
C THR A 80 -5.00 22.07 -0.63
N GLU A 81 -4.44 22.16 0.58
CA GLU A 81 -4.16 23.44 1.25
C GLU A 81 -2.98 24.20 0.64
N ASN A 82 -1.91 23.49 0.25
CA ASN A 82 -0.68 24.11 -0.24
C ASN A 82 -0.69 24.39 -1.76
N PHE A 83 -1.52 23.69 -2.53
CA PHE A 83 -1.56 23.83 -3.99
C PHE A 83 -2.89 24.42 -4.47
N ALA A 84 -2.87 25.70 -4.87
CA ALA A 84 -4.07 26.44 -5.32
C ALA A 84 -4.82 25.75 -6.47
N ASN A 85 -4.09 25.19 -7.44
CA ASN A 85 -4.69 24.49 -8.58
C ASN A 85 -5.45 23.23 -8.15
N ILE A 86 -4.95 22.52 -7.12
CA ILE A 86 -5.57 21.31 -6.58
C ILE A 86 -6.81 21.69 -5.76
N ARG A 87 -6.73 22.78 -4.98
CA ARG A 87 -7.89 23.33 -4.24
C ARG A 87 -9.06 23.70 -5.14
N VAL A 88 -8.79 24.30 -6.29
CA VAL A 88 -9.82 24.66 -7.28
C VAL A 88 -10.40 23.42 -7.96
N ALA A 89 -9.56 22.42 -8.25
CA ALA A 89 -10.00 21.16 -8.85
C ALA A 89 -10.83 20.28 -7.89
N PHE A 90 -10.53 20.31 -6.59
CA PHE A 90 -11.20 19.54 -5.54
C PHE A 90 -11.78 20.46 -4.46
N PRO A 91 -12.87 21.18 -4.74
CA PRO A 91 -13.43 22.19 -3.82
C PRO A 91 -14.01 21.59 -2.53
N GLY A 92 -14.38 20.31 -2.54
CA GLY A 92 -14.79 19.57 -1.33
C GLY A 92 -13.61 19.04 -0.49
N GLY A 93 -12.39 19.02 -1.04
CA GLY A 93 -11.25 18.29 -0.50
C GLY A 93 -11.03 16.94 -1.21
N LEU A 94 -9.80 16.42 -1.12
CA LEU A 94 -9.41 15.17 -1.80
C LEU A 94 -10.08 13.89 -1.25
N HIS A 95 -10.67 13.97 -0.04
CA HIS A 95 -11.25 12.82 0.68
C HIS A 95 -12.68 13.08 1.16
N ALA A 96 -13.34 14.11 0.62
CA ALA A 96 -14.71 14.46 0.96
C ALA A 96 -15.74 13.64 0.19
#